data_AF-A0A7K4IEX7-F1
#
_entry.id   AF-A0A7K4IEX7-F1
#
_cell.length_a   1.000
_cell.length_b   1.000
_cell.length_c   1.000
_cell.angle_alpha   90.00
_cell.angle_beta   90.00
_cell.angle_gamma   90.00
#
_symmetry.space_group_name_H-M   'P 1'
#
loop_
_entity.id
_entity.type
_entity.pdbx_description
1 polymer ?
#
loop_
_entity_poly.entity_id
_entity_poly.type
_entity_poly.pdbx_seq_one_letter_code
_entity_poly.pdbx_strand_id
1 'polypeptide(L)'
;MVRQHKTPRGLFDPYYIPEKLLYRERELESIDSFHRDSFEENYGVNCLVHGITGVGMTVFSRYFLTKIVPQAFDAYTVYVDARHKEDLEIVSELNDKIHTLTNSPITVAFDLDVLWMQFKRIATSSQKRTVFVLDNIDETNEEIYLKLARLSKEIGASTIGVLNSHDYRMLTKAPATQMAYDFEIPLDTYTQSQLYEIVRMRVEDTFPTGLTDEIVRYITDLVCEFDASRPKTSIEALKALWPLASQGKEIDSDAVRAATEKITSFAQDQDYFEVVEAISLDDFMTLLVLEAMTEHLMRYKTETYIDRQTLNEIVQIKCEELGVKYLEEDVEKSLQTLIFQSIVFESGYSKSLLYVIAPPEILYDAAVGMRRELTRRK
;
A
#
# COMPACT_ATOMS: atom_id res chain seq x y z
N MET A 1 -25.02 -3.38 -21.63
CA MET A 1 -23.89 -2.90 -20.80
C MET A 1 -22.60 -3.40 -21.44
N VAL A 2 -21.84 -2.49 -22.07
CA VAL A 2 -20.52 -2.82 -22.59
C VAL A 2 -19.64 -3.12 -21.37
N ARG A 3 -19.14 -4.35 -21.22
CA ARG A 3 -18.13 -4.64 -20.19
C ARG A 3 -16.97 -3.68 -20.43
N GLN A 4 -16.73 -2.74 -19.52
CA GLN A 4 -15.50 -1.96 -19.53
C GLN A 4 -14.35 -2.96 -19.65
N HIS A 5 -13.49 -2.75 -20.64
CA HIS A 5 -12.34 -3.62 -20.86
C HIS A 5 -11.40 -3.43 -19.67
N LYS A 6 -11.49 -4.34 -18.69
CA LYS A 6 -10.63 -4.33 -17.51
C LYS A 6 -9.19 -4.45 -17.98
N THR A 7 -8.37 -3.50 -17.55
CA THR A 7 -6.98 -3.38 -17.99
C THR A 7 -6.04 -3.66 -16.83
N PRO A 8 -4.94 -4.41 -17.04
CA PRO A 8 -3.97 -4.65 -15.98
C PRO A 8 -3.15 -3.40 -15.63
N ARG A 9 -3.34 -2.27 -16.34
CA ARG A 9 -2.67 -0.99 -16.04
C ARG A 9 -2.79 -0.57 -14.58
N GLY A 10 -3.96 -0.78 -13.97
CA GLY A 10 -4.19 -0.45 -12.55
C GLY A 10 -3.30 -1.19 -11.55
N LEU A 11 -2.64 -2.28 -11.99
CA LEU A 11 -1.65 -3.02 -11.21
C LEU A 11 -0.22 -2.65 -11.63
N PHE A 12 0.08 -2.66 -12.93
CA PHE A 12 1.48 -2.63 -13.40
C PHE A 12 2.01 -1.25 -13.81
N ASP A 13 1.15 -0.27 -14.05
CA ASP A 13 1.59 1.09 -14.36
C ASP A 13 1.88 1.86 -13.05
N PRO A 14 3.14 2.20 -12.75
CA PRO A 14 3.48 2.95 -11.53
C PRO A 14 2.87 4.35 -11.50
N TYR A 15 2.39 4.83 -12.65
CA TYR A 15 1.80 6.15 -12.85
C TYR A 15 0.28 6.10 -13.04
N TYR A 16 -0.35 4.95 -12.79
CA TYR A 16 -1.79 4.79 -12.86
C TYR A 16 -2.51 5.73 -11.89
N ILE A 17 -3.57 6.35 -12.39
CA ILE A 17 -4.46 7.23 -11.64
C ILE A 17 -5.87 6.62 -11.74
N PRO A 18 -6.49 6.22 -10.61
CA PRO A 18 -7.85 5.67 -10.63
C PRO A 18 -8.86 6.74 -11.05
N GLU A 19 -10.05 6.32 -11.47
CA GLU A 19 -11.15 7.27 -11.74
C GLU A 19 -11.57 8.04 -10.49
N LYS A 20 -11.58 7.35 -9.33
CA LYS A 20 -11.85 7.94 -8.02
C LYS A 20 -10.70 7.64 -7.07
N LEU A 21 -10.20 8.67 -6.39
CA LEU A 21 -9.26 8.52 -5.28
C LEU A 21 -10.06 8.42 -3.97
N LEU A 22 -10.10 7.22 -3.38
CA LEU A 22 -10.85 6.97 -2.14
C LEU A 22 -10.11 7.45 -0.90
N TYR A 23 -10.85 7.97 0.08
CA TYR A 23 -10.39 8.29 1.44
C TYR A 23 -9.26 9.33 1.48
N ARG A 24 -9.26 10.24 0.51
CA ARG A 24 -8.36 11.39 0.43
C ARG A 24 -9.12 12.69 0.19
N GLU A 25 -10.42 12.69 0.44
CA GLU A 25 -11.31 13.82 0.19
C GLU A 25 -10.88 15.04 1.01
N ARG A 26 -10.55 14.86 2.29
CA ARG A 26 -10.11 15.94 3.17
C ARG A 26 -8.81 16.58 2.68
N GLU A 27 -7.83 15.77 2.30
CA GLU A 27 -6.54 16.25 1.81
C GLU A 27 -6.68 16.93 0.44
N LEU A 28 -7.54 16.39 -0.43
CA LEU A 28 -7.87 16.99 -1.72
C LEU A 28 -8.58 18.33 -1.57
N GLU A 29 -9.56 18.44 -0.66
CA GLU A 29 -10.25 19.70 -0.37
C GLU A 29 -9.29 20.75 0.18
N SER A 30 -8.37 20.35 1.07
CA SER A 30 -7.37 21.25 1.64
C SER A 30 -6.40 21.79 0.59
N ILE A 31 -5.84 20.93 -0.27
CA ILE A 31 -4.93 21.40 -1.33
C ILE A 31 -5.69 22.25 -2.35
N ASP A 32 -6.92 21.86 -2.73
CA ASP A 32 -7.76 22.63 -3.66
C ASP A 32 -8.08 24.03 -3.14
N SER A 33 -8.39 24.20 -1.85
CA SER A 33 -8.70 25.52 -1.29
C SER A 33 -7.52 26.48 -1.37
N PHE A 34 -6.31 26.06 -1.02
CA PHE A 34 -5.12 26.92 -1.10
C PHE A 34 -4.77 27.29 -2.55
N HIS A 35 -4.91 26.34 -3.48
CA HIS A 35 -4.69 26.65 -4.89
C HIS A 35 -5.78 27.54 -5.44
N ARG A 36 -7.04 27.43 -5.01
CA ARG A 36 -8.10 28.34 -5.44
C ARG A 36 -7.82 29.78 -5.04
N ASP A 37 -7.44 30.03 -3.80
CA ASP A 37 -7.06 31.36 -3.32
C ASP A 37 -5.86 31.92 -4.11
N SER A 38 -4.84 31.09 -4.32
CA SER A 38 -3.68 31.38 -5.18
C SER A 38 -4.09 31.74 -6.61
N PHE A 39 -5.07 31.02 -7.15
CA PHE A 39 -5.57 31.24 -8.48
C PHE A 39 -6.38 32.55 -8.57
N GLU A 40 -7.25 32.84 -7.61
CA GLU A 40 -8.09 34.04 -7.61
C GLU A 40 -7.28 35.34 -7.39
N GLU A 41 -6.31 35.33 -6.49
CA GLU A 41 -5.51 36.51 -6.11
C GLU A 41 -4.18 36.65 -6.87
N ASN A 42 -3.95 35.79 -7.87
CA ASN A 42 -2.80 35.85 -8.77
C ASN A 42 -1.42 35.80 -8.10
N TYR A 43 -1.23 34.86 -7.16
CA TYR A 43 0.06 34.55 -6.55
C TYR A 43 0.37 33.05 -6.64
N GLY A 44 1.63 32.66 -6.46
CA GLY A 44 2.06 31.25 -6.46
C GLY A 44 2.09 30.66 -5.05
N VAL A 45 1.69 29.39 -4.91
CA VAL A 45 1.80 28.64 -3.64
C VAL A 45 2.66 27.40 -3.80
N ASN A 46 3.48 27.15 -2.79
CA ASN A 46 4.29 25.94 -2.71
C ASN A 46 3.72 25.03 -1.61
N CYS A 47 3.37 23.81 -1.97
CA CYS A 47 2.85 22.77 -1.09
C CYS A 47 3.90 21.68 -0.92
N LEU A 48 3.97 21.09 0.27
CA LEU A 48 4.71 19.88 0.52
C LEU A 48 3.76 18.74 0.88
N VAL A 49 3.75 17.65 0.12
CA VAL A 49 2.99 16.43 0.41
C VAL A 49 3.94 15.40 1.00
N HIS A 50 3.60 14.82 2.15
CA HIS A 50 4.47 13.83 2.78
C HIS A 50 3.70 12.71 3.50
N GLY A 51 4.35 11.57 3.66
CA GLY A 51 3.74 10.36 4.21
C GLY A 51 4.66 9.15 4.05
N ILE A 52 4.27 8.02 4.63
CA ILE A 52 5.10 6.81 4.53
C ILE A 52 5.11 6.29 3.07
N THR A 53 6.24 5.73 2.64
CA THR A 53 6.36 5.20 1.27
C THR A 53 5.29 4.16 1.00
N GLY A 54 4.51 4.35 -0.07
CA GLY A 54 3.43 3.43 -0.47
C GLY A 54 2.03 3.81 0.03
N VAL A 55 1.87 4.89 0.81
CA VAL A 55 0.57 5.38 1.30
C VAL A 55 -0.29 6.06 0.22
N GLY A 56 0.31 6.37 -0.93
CA GLY A 56 -0.38 6.95 -2.09
C GLY A 56 -0.04 8.41 -2.40
N MET A 57 1.09 8.93 -1.93
CA MET A 57 1.51 10.32 -2.23
C MET A 57 1.62 10.60 -3.74
N THR A 58 2.30 9.74 -4.50
CA THR A 58 2.42 9.89 -5.97
C THR A 58 1.05 9.91 -6.66
N VAL A 59 0.15 8.98 -6.32
CA VAL A 59 -1.18 8.93 -6.93
C VAL A 59 -2.03 10.12 -6.48
N PHE A 60 -1.91 10.59 -5.24
CA PHE A 60 -2.57 11.79 -4.72
C PHE A 60 -2.15 13.04 -5.51
N SER A 61 -0.85 13.33 -5.59
CA SER A 61 -0.35 14.53 -6.27
C SER A 61 -0.66 14.51 -7.77
N ARG A 62 -0.55 13.34 -8.41
CA ARG A 62 -0.92 13.18 -9.82
C ARG A 62 -2.43 13.28 -10.05
N TYR A 63 -3.25 12.75 -9.15
CA TYR A 63 -4.70 12.85 -9.23
C TYR A 63 -5.12 14.32 -9.14
N PHE A 64 -4.62 15.07 -8.16
CA PHE A 64 -4.85 16.51 -8.06
C PHE A 64 -4.42 17.22 -9.35
N LEU A 65 -3.18 16.98 -9.79
CA LEU A 65 -2.61 17.64 -10.96
C LEU A 65 -3.37 17.35 -12.27
N THR A 66 -3.88 16.13 -12.47
CA THR A 66 -4.44 15.71 -13.78
C THR A 66 -5.97 15.66 -13.81
N LYS A 67 -6.62 15.57 -12.66
CA LYS A 67 -8.08 15.49 -12.56
C LYS A 67 -8.69 16.76 -11.99
N ILE A 68 -8.08 17.36 -10.97
CA ILE A 68 -8.64 18.54 -10.29
C ILE A 68 -8.19 19.83 -10.99
N VAL A 69 -6.87 20.02 -11.17
CA VAL A 69 -6.33 21.27 -11.73
C VAL A 69 -6.95 21.63 -13.09
N PRO A 70 -7.06 20.73 -14.09
CA PRO A 70 -7.62 21.10 -15.39
C PRO A 70 -9.12 21.42 -15.37
N GLN A 71 -9.84 21.02 -14.31
CA GLN A 71 -11.28 21.30 -14.15
C GLN A 71 -11.52 22.57 -13.35
N ALA A 72 -10.65 22.87 -12.38
CA ALA A 72 -10.78 23.99 -11.48
C ALA A 72 -10.03 25.25 -11.97
N PHE A 73 -8.92 25.08 -12.69
CA PHE A 73 -7.97 26.13 -12.99
C PHE A 73 -7.54 26.11 -14.46
N ASP A 74 -7.44 27.29 -15.10
CA ASP A 74 -6.82 27.41 -16.42
C ASP A 74 -5.29 27.43 -16.28
N ALA A 75 -4.70 26.24 -16.13
CA ALA A 75 -3.29 26.06 -15.82
C ALA A 75 -2.63 24.97 -16.66
N TYR A 76 -1.33 25.16 -16.95
CA TYR A 76 -0.45 24.08 -17.35
C TYR A 76 -0.09 23.20 -16.16
N THR A 77 0.09 21.92 -16.41
CA THR A 77 0.36 20.91 -15.39
C THR A 77 1.62 20.14 -15.75
N VAL A 78 2.65 20.24 -14.91
CA VAL A 78 3.94 19.58 -15.15
C VAL A 78 4.25 18.67 -13.97
N TYR A 79 4.34 17.36 -14.22
CA TYR A 79 4.79 16.37 -13.23
C TYR A 79 6.17 15.88 -13.61
N VAL A 80 7.11 15.84 -12.67
CA VAL A 80 8.42 15.19 -12.82
C VAL A 80 8.67 14.30 -11.62
N ASP A 81 9.08 13.07 -11.88
CA ASP A 81 9.52 12.11 -10.86
C ASP A 81 11.05 12.20 -10.75
N ALA A 82 11.58 12.66 -9.61
CA ALA A 82 13.01 12.87 -9.38
C ALA A 82 13.76 11.58 -9.00
N ARG A 83 13.06 10.47 -8.81
CA ARG A 83 13.65 9.24 -8.29
C ARG A 83 14.80 8.75 -9.19
N HIS A 84 15.99 8.59 -8.59
CA HIS A 84 17.20 8.10 -9.24
C HIS A 84 17.64 8.93 -10.46
N LYS A 85 17.29 10.21 -10.52
CA LYS A 85 17.70 11.13 -11.59
C LYS A 85 18.75 12.11 -11.08
N GLU A 86 19.69 12.44 -11.93
CA GLU A 86 20.59 13.56 -11.69
C GLU A 86 19.88 14.90 -11.91
N ASP A 87 20.39 15.96 -11.30
CA ASP A 87 19.89 17.33 -11.44
C ASP A 87 19.63 17.74 -12.89
N LEU A 88 20.57 17.41 -13.79
CA LEU A 88 20.47 17.76 -15.20
C LEU A 88 19.27 17.07 -15.86
N GLU A 89 18.98 15.82 -15.52
CA GLU A 89 17.85 15.07 -16.05
C GLU A 89 16.52 15.65 -15.56
N ILE A 90 16.43 15.99 -14.27
CA ILE A 90 15.23 16.59 -13.67
C ILE A 90 14.91 17.93 -14.35
N VAL A 91 15.90 18.81 -14.48
CA VAL A 91 15.69 20.14 -15.06
C VAL A 91 15.47 20.08 -16.58
N SER A 92 16.08 19.12 -17.27
CA SER A 92 15.80 18.87 -18.69
C SER A 92 14.36 18.42 -18.89
N GLU A 93 13.86 17.50 -18.06
CA GLU A 93 12.48 17.03 -18.14
C GLU A 93 11.46 18.12 -17.81
N LEU A 94 11.75 19.00 -16.84
CA LEU A 94 10.94 20.20 -16.55
C LEU A 94 10.85 21.11 -17.78
N ASN A 95 11.98 21.36 -18.45
CA ASN A 95 12.03 22.15 -19.68
C ASN A 95 11.23 21.49 -20.81
N ASP A 96 11.49 20.21 -21.12
CA ASP A 96 10.82 19.50 -22.21
C ASP A 96 9.29 19.52 -22.05
N LYS A 97 8.81 19.33 -20.83
CA LYS A 97 7.38 19.34 -20.53
C LYS A 97 6.75 20.72 -20.68
N ILE A 98 7.37 21.78 -20.14
CA ILE A 98 6.80 23.13 -20.29
C ILE A 98 6.86 23.64 -21.73
N HIS A 99 7.92 23.31 -22.47
CA HIS A 99 8.02 23.60 -23.90
C HIS A 99 6.93 22.89 -24.70
N THR A 100 6.70 21.61 -24.42
CA THR A 100 5.64 20.82 -25.08
C THR A 100 4.26 21.43 -24.83
N LEU A 101 3.97 21.81 -23.59
CA LEU A 101 2.69 22.39 -23.20
C LEU A 101 2.46 23.79 -23.80
N THR A 102 3.53 24.59 -23.94
CA THR A 102 3.47 25.94 -24.52
C THR A 102 3.66 25.96 -26.03
N ASN A 103 3.91 24.82 -26.68
CA ASN A 103 4.27 24.70 -28.09
C ASN A 103 5.45 25.60 -28.48
N SER A 104 6.45 25.69 -27.61
CA SER A 104 7.66 26.52 -27.79
C SER A 104 8.86 25.69 -28.22
N PRO A 105 9.75 26.19 -29.10
CA PRO A 105 10.89 25.42 -29.60
C PRO A 105 11.90 25.12 -28.48
N ILE A 106 12.30 23.85 -28.34
CA ILE A 106 13.27 23.39 -27.34
C ILE A 106 14.69 23.66 -27.84
N THR A 107 15.53 24.26 -27.00
CA THR A 107 16.97 24.39 -27.25
C THR A 107 17.70 23.45 -26.30
N VAL A 108 18.27 22.37 -26.83
CA VAL A 108 19.02 21.41 -26.01
C VAL A 108 20.21 22.09 -25.36
N ALA A 109 20.34 21.98 -24.04
CA ALA A 109 21.47 22.46 -23.27
C ALA A 109 21.90 21.39 -22.27
N PHE A 110 23.21 21.28 -22.05
CA PHE A 110 23.83 20.36 -21.09
C PHE A 110 24.40 21.11 -19.86
N ASP A 111 23.97 22.36 -19.69
CA ASP A 111 24.38 23.25 -18.62
C ASP A 111 23.15 23.63 -17.79
N LEU A 112 23.21 23.40 -16.49
CA LEU A 112 22.10 23.61 -15.57
C LEU A 112 21.65 25.08 -15.55
N ASP A 113 22.56 26.04 -15.57
CA ASP A 113 22.21 27.45 -15.51
C ASP A 113 21.54 27.91 -16.80
N VAL A 114 21.98 27.40 -17.95
CA VAL A 114 21.29 27.61 -19.23
C VAL A 114 19.88 27.02 -19.19
N LEU A 115 19.71 25.79 -18.70
CA LEU A 115 18.40 25.15 -18.60
C LEU A 115 17.45 25.89 -17.64
N TRP A 116 17.94 26.37 -16.50
CA TRP A 116 17.15 27.17 -15.57
C TRP A 116 16.75 28.52 -16.17
N MET A 117 17.64 29.15 -16.94
CA MET A 117 17.34 30.39 -17.65
C MET A 117 16.26 30.19 -18.71
N GLN A 118 16.34 29.10 -19.48
CA GLN A 118 15.33 28.74 -20.47
C GLN A 118 13.98 28.46 -19.81
N PHE A 119 13.98 27.63 -18.77
CA PHE A 119 12.79 27.30 -17.98
C PHE A 119 12.08 28.56 -17.49
N LYS A 120 12.83 29.47 -16.85
CA LYS A 120 12.29 30.73 -16.34
C LYS A 120 11.66 31.56 -17.46
N ARG A 121 12.35 31.76 -18.58
CA ARG A 121 11.84 32.56 -19.71
C ARG A 121 10.52 32.04 -20.25
N ILE A 122 10.38 30.72 -20.37
CA ILE A 122 9.19 30.09 -20.95
C ILE A 122 8.06 30.08 -19.94
N ALA A 123 8.34 29.72 -18.70
CA ALA A 123 7.32 29.70 -17.67
C ALA A 123 6.76 31.11 -17.42
N THR A 124 7.59 32.16 -17.46
CA THR A 124 7.13 33.57 -17.37
C THR A 124 6.36 34.05 -18.59
N SER A 125 6.71 33.60 -19.81
CA SER A 125 6.01 34.02 -21.05
C SER A 125 4.76 33.21 -21.35
N SER A 126 4.47 32.18 -20.55
CA SER A 126 3.31 31.32 -20.72
C SER A 126 2.01 32.10 -20.48
N GLN A 127 0.99 31.84 -21.31
CA GLN A 127 -0.31 32.50 -21.21
C GLN A 127 -1.15 32.02 -20.02
N LYS A 128 -0.81 30.84 -19.48
CA LYS A 128 -1.51 30.18 -18.38
C LYS A 128 -0.53 29.97 -17.24
N ARG A 129 -1.01 30.06 -16.01
CA ARG A 129 -0.19 29.67 -14.85
C ARG A 129 0.19 28.20 -14.92
N THR A 130 1.25 27.83 -14.22
CA THR A 130 1.70 26.45 -14.18
C THR A 130 1.65 25.91 -12.76
N VAL A 131 1.21 24.66 -12.62
CA VAL A 131 1.36 23.87 -11.40
C VAL A 131 2.41 22.79 -11.67
N PHE A 132 3.50 22.85 -10.92
CA PHE A 132 4.59 21.88 -10.98
C PHE A 132 4.44 20.85 -9.85
N VAL A 133 4.66 19.58 -10.15
CA VAL A 133 4.84 18.52 -9.16
C VAL A 133 6.24 17.97 -9.33
N LEU A 134 7.03 18.00 -8.27
CA LEU A 134 8.31 17.30 -8.19
C LEU A 134 8.17 16.18 -7.16
N ASP A 135 8.11 14.94 -7.66
CA ASP A 135 7.88 13.74 -6.86
C ASP A 135 9.19 13.07 -6.47
N ASN A 136 9.19 12.32 -5.36
CA ASN A 136 10.36 11.63 -4.80
C ASN A 136 11.56 12.57 -4.53
N ILE A 137 11.29 13.70 -3.85
CA ILE A 137 12.36 14.58 -3.37
C ILE A 137 13.10 13.89 -2.22
N ASP A 138 14.43 13.90 -2.29
CA ASP A 138 15.35 13.36 -1.28
C ASP A 138 16.59 14.27 -1.13
N GLU A 139 17.55 13.84 -0.30
CA GLU A 139 18.80 14.57 -0.04
C GLU A 139 19.65 14.86 -1.28
N THR A 140 19.50 14.07 -2.35
CA THR A 140 20.32 14.19 -3.56
C THR A 140 19.79 15.23 -4.53
N ASN A 141 18.50 15.59 -4.43
CA ASN A 141 17.83 16.49 -5.39
C ASN A 141 17.08 17.65 -4.71
N GLU A 142 17.21 17.83 -3.39
CA GLU A 142 16.57 18.90 -2.62
C GLU A 142 16.87 20.29 -3.21
N GLU A 143 18.11 20.55 -3.63
CA GLU A 143 18.50 21.86 -4.18
C GLU A 143 17.66 22.24 -5.43
N ILE A 144 17.28 21.25 -6.24
CA ILE A 144 16.40 21.44 -7.40
C ILE A 144 15.00 21.83 -6.96
N TYR A 145 14.46 21.18 -5.92
CA TYR A 145 13.18 21.57 -5.33
C TYR A 145 13.22 23.00 -4.79
N LEU A 146 14.24 23.36 -4.02
CA LEU A 146 14.37 24.69 -3.43
C LEU A 146 14.42 25.78 -4.52
N LYS A 147 15.20 25.53 -5.57
CA LYS A 147 15.31 26.46 -6.71
C LYS A 147 13.99 26.56 -7.48
N LEU A 148 13.32 25.43 -7.74
CA LEU A 148 12.00 25.40 -8.38
C LEU A 148 10.97 26.17 -7.55
N ALA A 149 10.83 25.87 -6.26
CA ALA A 149 9.89 26.50 -5.35
C ALA A 149 10.06 28.03 -5.31
N ARG A 150 11.30 28.51 -5.22
CA ARG A 150 11.61 29.95 -5.29
C ARG A 150 11.23 30.54 -6.64
N LEU A 151 11.63 29.90 -7.75
CA LEU A 151 11.32 30.39 -9.10
C LEU A 151 9.82 30.41 -9.35
N SER A 152 9.07 29.41 -8.89
CA SER A 152 7.61 29.34 -9.00
C SER A 152 6.96 30.58 -8.39
N LYS A 153 7.40 31.02 -7.20
CA LYS A 153 6.91 32.26 -6.59
C LYS A 153 7.24 33.49 -7.43
N GLU A 154 8.46 33.58 -7.99
CA GLU A 154 8.87 34.71 -8.85
C GLU A 154 8.02 34.84 -10.12
N ILE A 155 7.44 33.73 -10.62
CA ILE A 155 6.66 33.69 -11.86
C ILE A 155 5.15 33.50 -11.63
N GLY A 156 4.67 33.50 -10.38
CA GLY A 156 3.26 33.26 -10.06
C GLY A 156 2.76 31.83 -10.35
N ALA A 157 3.68 30.86 -10.39
CA ALA A 157 3.37 29.44 -10.52
C ALA A 157 3.28 28.78 -9.14
N SER A 158 2.64 27.61 -9.09
CA SER A 158 2.57 26.80 -7.87
C SER A 158 3.42 25.54 -7.97
N THR A 159 3.91 25.05 -6.83
CA THR A 159 4.72 23.82 -6.75
C THR A 159 4.14 22.87 -5.73
N ILE A 160 4.19 21.57 -6.00
CA ILE A 160 3.91 20.50 -5.05
C ILE A 160 5.16 19.63 -4.97
N GLY A 161 5.89 19.72 -3.86
CA GLY A 161 6.98 18.79 -3.56
C GLY A 161 6.44 17.55 -2.86
N VAL A 162 6.91 16.36 -3.24
CA VAL A 162 6.49 15.09 -2.61
C VAL A 162 7.68 14.39 -1.97
N LEU A 163 7.59 14.13 -0.66
CA LEU A 163 8.66 13.54 0.13
C LEU A 163 8.13 12.37 0.96
N ASN A 164 8.92 11.32 1.12
CA ASN A 164 8.58 10.32 2.14
C ASN A 164 8.79 10.88 3.55
N SER A 165 8.21 10.22 4.56
CA SER A 165 8.31 10.69 5.96
C SER A 165 9.74 10.78 6.52
N HIS A 166 10.69 10.00 6.00
CA HIS A 166 12.08 10.08 6.43
C HIS A 166 12.72 11.36 5.90
N ASP A 167 12.65 11.58 4.58
CA ASP A 167 13.22 12.76 3.91
C ASP A 167 12.54 14.03 4.41
N TYR A 168 11.22 14.03 4.57
CA TYR A 168 10.51 15.16 5.17
C TYR A 168 11.09 15.56 6.54
N ARG A 169 11.30 14.60 7.45
CA ARG A 169 11.85 14.87 8.79
C ARG A 169 13.30 15.33 8.77
N MET A 170 14.07 14.91 7.76
CA MET A 170 15.48 15.24 7.63
C MET A 170 15.65 16.63 7.01
N LEU A 171 15.04 16.84 5.85
CA LEU A 171 15.18 18.02 5.01
C LEU A 171 14.52 19.27 5.63
N THR A 172 13.35 19.11 6.27
CA THR A 172 12.67 20.25 6.92
C THR A 172 13.34 20.74 8.22
N LYS A 173 14.47 20.16 8.63
CA LYS A 173 15.32 20.76 9.68
C LYS A 173 16.13 21.94 9.14
N ALA A 174 16.38 22.00 7.84
CA ALA A 174 17.10 23.10 7.22
C ALA A 174 16.16 24.32 7.08
N PRO A 175 16.58 25.52 7.52
CA PRO A 175 15.76 26.74 7.38
C PRO A 175 15.38 27.04 5.92
N ALA A 176 16.26 26.71 4.96
CA ALA A 176 16.00 26.92 3.54
C ALA A 176 14.75 26.17 3.07
N THR A 177 14.59 24.92 3.50
CA THR A 177 13.49 24.03 3.12
C THR A 177 12.19 24.43 3.80
N GLN A 178 12.25 24.83 5.08
CA GLN A 178 11.08 25.39 5.79
C GLN A 178 10.54 26.66 5.13
N MET A 179 11.41 27.48 4.52
CA MET A 179 11.01 28.69 3.81
C MET A 179 10.55 28.44 2.37
N ALA A 180 10.77 27.23 1.83
CA ALA A 180 10.46 26.91 0.43
C ALA A 180 8.98 26.61 0.19
N TYR A 181 8.27 26.06 1.18
CA TYR A 181 6.83 25.76 1.11
C TYR A 181 6.00 26.70 1.97
N ASP A 182 4.73 26.87 1.62
CA ASP A 182 3.75 27.72 2.30
C ASP A 182 2.82 26.90 3.21
N PHE A 183 2.52 25.66 2.82
CA PHE A 183 1.72 24.72 3.60
C PHE A 183 2.10 23.27 3.27
N GLU A 184 1.63 22.34 4.11
CA GLU A 184 1.89 20.91 3.96
C GLU A 184 0.61 20.08 4.03
N ILE A 185 0.64 18.92 3.36
CA ILE A 185 -0.43 17.93 3.33
C ILE A 185 0.14 16.58 3.79
N PRO A 186 0.00 16.24 5.08
CA PRO A 186 0.36 14.92 5.58
C PRO A 186 -0.64 13.87 5.09
N LEU A 187 -0.13 12.74 4.56
CA LEU A 187 -0.94 11.56 4.23
C LEU A 187 -0.75 10.47 5.28
N ASP A 188 -1.79 10.26 6.08
CA ASP A 188 -1.85 9.20 7.09
C ASP A 188 -2.12 7.81 6.49
N THR A 189 -1.88 6.76 7.27
CA THR A 189 -2.23 5.39 6.90
C THR A 189 -3.74 5.18 6.83
N TYR A 190 -4.17 4.10 6.18
CA TYR A 190 -5.58 3.76 6.05
C TYR A 190 -6.04 2.86 7.20
N THR A 191 -7.30 2.99 7.59
CA THR A 191 -7.96 1.99 8.44
C THR A 191 -8.16 0.68 7.66
N GLN A 192 -8.43 -0.42 8.37
CA GLN A 192 -8.78 -1.71 7.77
C GLN A 192 -9.87 -1.58 6.70
N SER A 193 -10.98 -0.90 7.03
CA SER A 193 -12.12 -0.73 6.13
C SER A 193 -11.77 0.14 4.92
N GLN A 194 -10.93 1.15 5.09
CA GLN A 194 -10.49 2.00 3.98
C GLN A 194 -9.55 1.24 3.03
N LEU A 195 -8.59 0.48 3.57
CA LEU A 195 -7.67 -0.31 2.76
C LEU A 195 -8.44 -1.38 1.97
N TYR A 196 -9.36 -2.09 2.62
CA TYR A 196 -10.24 -3.06 1.97
C TYR A 196 -10.92 -2.51 0.71
N GLU A 197 -11.56 -1.35 0.82
CA GLU A 197 -12.29 -0.72 -0.28
C GLU A 197 -11.35 -0.27 -1.40
N ILE A 198 -10.13 0.19 -1.06
CA ILE A 198 -9.08 0.50 -2.04
C ILE A 198 -8.65 -0.78 -2.78
N VAL A 199 -8.39 -1.88 -2.07
CA VAL A 199 -7.99 -3.15 -2.69
C VAL A 199 -9.13 -3.72 -3.54
N ARG A 200 -10.37 -3.67 -3.05
CA ARG A 200 -11.56 -4.10 -3.80
C ARG A 200 -11.74 -3.31 -5.09
N MET A 201 -11.67 -1.98 -5.04
CA MET A 201 -11.73 -1.13 -6.22
C MET A 201 -10.65 -1.53 -7.24
N ARG A 202 -9.45 -1.85 -6.79
CA ARG A 202 -8.34 -2.28 -7.67
C ARG A 202 -8.60 -3.64 -8.30
N VAL A 203 -9.20 -4.58 -7.57
CA VAL A 203 -9.65 -5.87 -8.12
C VAL A 203 -10.75 -5.64 -9.17
N GLU A 204 -11.73 -4.79 -8.88
CA GLU A 204 -12.82 -4.45 -9.78
C GLU A 204 -12.31 -3.84 -11.09
N ASP A 205 -11.33 -2.92 -11.02
CA ASP A 205 -10.72 -2.24 -12.17
C ASP A 205 -9.91 -3.19 -13.07
N THR A 206 -9.29 -4.24 -12.49
CA THR A 206 -8.17 -4.96 -13.16
C THR A 206 -8.40 -6.45 -13.37
N PHE A 207 -9.13 -7.15 -12.49
CA PHE A 207 -9.32 -8.61 -12.58
C PHE A 207 -10.54 -8.98 -13.44
N PRO A 208 -10.38 -9.76 -14.52
CA PRO A 208 -11.47 -10.12 -15.44
C PRO A 208 -12.69 -10.74 -14.75
N THR A 209 -12.45 -11.68 -13.84
CA THR A 209 -13.45 -12.42 -13.05
C THR A 209 -13.61 -11.91 -11.63
N GLY A 210 -12.83 -10.89 -11.24
CA GLY A 210 -12.71 -10.47 -9.84
C GLY A 210 -11.94 -11.49 -8.98
N LEU A 211 -11.87 -11.20 -7.69
CA LEU A 211 -11.43 -12.10 -6.62
C LEU A 211 -12.59 -12.26 -5.63
N THR A 212 -12.60 -13.35 -4.87
CA THR A 212 -13.56 -13.50 -3.78
C THR A 212 -13.30 -12.46 -2.70
N ASP A 213 -14.36 -12.10 -1.97
CA ASP A 213 -14.26 -11.12 -0.90
C ASP A 213 -13.30 -11.58 0.21
N GLU A 214 -13.30 -12.88 0.48
CA GLU A 214 -12.42 -13.53 1.43
C GLU A 214 -10.93 -13.30 1.10
N ILE A 215 -10.53 -13.44 -0.16
CA ILE A 215 -9.14 -13.19 -0.60
C ILE A 215 -8.77 -11.72 -0.43
N VAL A 216 -9.67 -10.80 -0.78
CA VAL A 216 -9.45 -9.36 -0.62
C VAL A 216 -9.29 -9.00 0.86
N ARG A 217 -10.13 -9.57 1.72
CA ARG A 217 -10.02 -9.43 3.18
C ARG A 217 -8.70 -9.98 3.71
N TYR A 218 -8.30 -11.16 3.26
CA TYR A 218 -7.07 -11.79 3.71
C TYR A 218 -5.83 -10.97 3.38
N ILE A 219 -5.73 -10.48 2.14
CA ILE A 219 -4.64 -9.56 1.75
C ILE A 219 -4.67 -8.28 2.60
N THR A 220 -5.87 -7.76 2.92
CA THR A 220 -6.00 -6.55 3.73
C THR A 220 -5.58 -6.80 5.17
N ASP A 221 -6.02 -7.89 5.81
CA ASP A 221 -5.62 -8.29 7.15
C ASP A 221 -4.10 -8.37 7.27
N LEU A 222 -3.43 -9.06 6.33
CA LEU A 222 -1.98 -9.18 6.35
C LEU A 222 -1.28 -7.82 6.22
N VAL A 223 -1.75 -6.94 5.34
CA VAL A 223 -1.11 -5.63 5.14
C VAL A 223 -1.37 -4.68 6.32
N CYS A 224 -2.52 -4.77 6.96
CA CYS A 224 -2.82 -4.01 8.16
C CYS A 224 -2.00 -4.48 9.36
N GLU A 225 -1.90 -5.80 9.57
CA GLU A 225 -1.17 -6.39 10.68
C GLU A 225 0.34 -6.20 10.54
N PHE A 226 0.88 -6.38 9.33
CA PHE A 226 2.33 -6.53 9.14
C PHE A 226 2.99 -5.40 8.36
N ASP A 227 2.20 -4.49 7.76
CA ASP A 227 2.76 -3.49 6.86
C ASP A 227 2.07 -2.12 6.89
N ALA A 228 1.57 -1.74 8.08
CA ALA A 228 1.05 -0.40 8.38
C ALA A 228 -0.03 0.08 7.39
N SER A 229 -0.87 -0.82 6.90
CA SER A 229 -1.98 -0.52 6.00
C SER A 229 -1.58 0.19 4.70
N ARG A 230 -0.41 -0.14 4.13
CA ARG A 230 0.10 0.50 2.90
C ARG A 230 -0.53 -0.11 1.64
N PRO A 231 -1.31 0.63 0.83
CA PRO A 231 -1.93 0.06 -0.37
C PRO A 231 -0.94 -0.54 -1.35
N LYS A 232 0.26 0.04 -1.49
CA LYS A 232 1.32 -0.49 -2.36
C LYS A 232 1.50 -2.00 -2.17
N THR A 233 1.52 -2.47 -0.93
CA THR A 233 1.81 -3.86 -0.58
C THR A 233 0.67 -4.79 -0.99
N SER A 234 -0.58 -4.36 -0.80
CA SER A 234 -1.74 -5.08 -1.33
C SER A 234 -1.68 -5.17 -2.87
N ILE A 235 -1.25 -4.10 -3.56
CA ILE A 235 -1.10 -4.12 -5.03
C ILE A 235 0.00 -5.08 -5.47
N GLU A 236 1.11 -5.22 -4.74
CA GLU A 236 2.13 -6.22 -5.04
C GLU A 236 1.59 -7.66 -4.91
N ALA A 237 0.77 -7.94 -3.89
CA ALA A 237 0.08 -9.24 -3.78
C ALA A 237 -0.89 -9.46 -4.96
N LEU A 238 -1.67 -8.45 -5.33
CA LEU A 238 -2.56 -8.52 -6.50
C LEU A 238 -1.79 -8.74 -7.82
N LYS A 239 -0.62 -8.12 -8.00
CA LYS A 239 0.25 -8.37 -9.16
C LYS A 239 0.69 -9.83 -9.24
N ALA A 240 1.00 -10.46 -8.10
CA ALA A 240 1.38 -11.87 -8.05
C ALA A 240 0.21 -12.81 -8.38
N LEU A 241 -1.02 -12.44 -8.03
CA LEU A 241 -2.24 -13.21 -8.34
C LEU A 241 -2.74 -13.03 -9.78
N TRP A 242 -2.46 -11.87 -10.40
CA TRP A 242 -2.99 -11.52 -11.71
C TRP A 242 -2.70 -12.55 -12.83
N PRO A 243 -1.49 -13.18 -12.94
CA PRO A 243 -1.23 -14.21 -13.94
C PRO A 243 -2.15 -15.43 -13.83
N LEU A 244 -2.54 -15.81 -12.61
CA LEU A 244 -3.47 -16.92 -12.39
C LEU A 244 -4.88 -16.53 -12.83
N ALA A 245 -5.36 -15.37 -12.38
CA ALA A 245 -6.67 -14.84 -12.76
C ALA A 245 -6.82 -14.62 -14.27
N SER A 246 -5.80 -14.09 -14.93
CA SER A 246 -5.81 -13.82 -16.38
C SER A 246 -5.86 -15.10 -17.23
N GLN A 247 -5.36 -16.22 -16.69
CA GLN A 247 -5.47 -17.55 -17.30
C GLN A 247 -6.80 -18.24 -17.00
N GLY A 248 -7.69 -17.61 -16.22
CA GLY A 248 -8.93 -18.23 -15.76
C GLY A 248 -8.72 -19.35 -14.75
N LYS A 249 -7.56 -19.40 -14.08
CA LYS A 249 -7.30 -20.33 -12.98
C LYS A 249 -8.05 -19.87 -11.74
N GLU A 250 -8.56 -20.83 -11.00
CA GLU A 250 -9.06 -20.60 -9.65
C GLU A 250 -7.90 -20.16 -8.76
N ILE A 251 -8.14 -19.16 -7.92
CA ILE A 251 -7.17 -18.67 -6.94
C ILE A 251 -7.59 -19.25 -5.59
N ASP A 252 -6.84 -20.22 -5.13
CA ASP A 252 -7.00 -20.87 -3.84
C ASP A 252 -6.16 -20.17 -2.75
N SER A 253 -6.33 -20.60 -1.51
CA SER A 253 -5.68 -20.02 -0.34
C SER A 253 -4.16 -20.22 -0.36
N ASP A 254 -3.65 -21.26 -1.02
CA ASP A 254 -2.21 -21.47 -1.20
C ASP A 254 -1.62 -20.43 -2.15
N ALA A 255 -2.27 -20.19 -3.29
CA ALA A 255 -1.85 -19.15 -4.23
C ALA A 255 -1.84 -17.76 -3.57
N VAL A 256 -2.82 -17.47 -2.71
CA VAL A 256 -2.88 -16.21 -1.96
C VAL A 256 -1.77 -16.12 -0.92
N ARG A 257 -1.53 -17.17 -0.12
CA ARG A 257 -0.42 -17.20 0.83
C ARG A 257 0.93 -16.98 0.14
N ALA A 258 1.15 -17.64 -1.00
CA ALA A 258 2.35 -17.44 -1.82
C ALA A 258 2.46 -15.99 -2.36
N ALA A 259 1.35 -15.40 -2.83
CA ALA A 259 1.34 -14.02 -3.28
C ALA A 259 1.63 -13.00 -2.16
N THR A 260 1.33 -13.36 -0.91
CA THR A 260 1.53 -12.53 0.28
C THR A 260 2.80 -12.84 1.07
N GLU A 261 3.61 -13.81 0.62
CA GLU A 261 4.78 -14.31 1.35
C GLU A 261 5.77 -13.20 1.75
N LYS A 262 6.00 -12.22 0.86
CA LYS A 262 6.89 -11.08 1.13
C LYS A 262 6.39 -10.15 2.24
N ILE A 263 5.09 -10.15 2.51
CA ILE A 263 4.48 -9.36 3.59
C ILE A 263 4.81 -10.00 4.94
N THR A 264 4.85 -11.33 4.97
CA THR A 264 5.02 -12.15 6.17
C THR A 264 6.45 -12.68 6.33
N SER A 265 7.41 -12.23 5.53
CA SER A 265 8.75 -12.85 5.45
C SER A 265 9.50 -12.85 6.78
N PHE A 266 9.32 -11.81 7.61
CA PHE A 266 9.93 -11.75 8.94
C PHE A 266 9.38 -12.79 9.93
N ALA A 267 8.17 -13.30 9.67
CA ALA A 267 7.56 -14.35 10.50
C ALA A 267 7.91 -15.75 9.98
N GLN A 268 8.23 -15.90 8.69
CA GLN A 268 8.65 -17.16 8.08
C GLN A 268 10.07 -17.59 8.48
N ASP A 269 10.91 -16.65 8.93
CA ASP A 269 12.21 -16.96 9.54
C ASP A 269 12.07 -17.61 10.94
N GLN A 270 10.85 -17.70 11.48
CA GLN A 270 10.60 -18.45 12.70
C GLN A 270 10.66 -19.96 12.43
N ASP A 271 11.42 -20.67 13.25
CA ASP A 271 11.33 -22.12 13.30
C ASP A 271 10.01 -22.50 14.00
N TYR A 272 8.95 -22.61 13.20
CA TYR A 272 7.63 -22.99 13.70
C TYR A 272 7.65 -24.35 14.40
N PHE A 273 8.61 -25.24 14.08
CA PHE A 273 8.76 -26.48 14.82
C PHE A 273 9.24 -26.23 16.25
N GLU A 274 10.26 -25.40 16.44
CA GLU A 274 10.73 -25.01 17.79
C GLU A 274 9.64 -24.26 18.58
N VAL A 275 8.89 -23.35 17.94
CA VAL A 275 7.81 -22.60 18.61
C VAL A 275 6.68 -23.55 19.02
N VAL A 276 6.25 -24.44 18.12
CA VAL A 276 5.22 -25.45 18.44
C VAL A 276 5.73 -26.40 19.52
N GLU A 277 7.00 -26.82 19.46
CA GLU A 277 7.62 -27.65 20.50
C GLU A 277 7.57 -26.96 21.87
N ALA A 278 7.94 -25.68 21.94
CA ALA A 278 7.91 -24.90 23.18
C ALA A 278 6.50 -24.78 23.77
N ILE A 279 5.48 -24.61 22.92
CA ILE A 279 4.06 -24.61 23.32
C ILE A 279 3.62 -26.01 23.78
N SER A 280 4.13 -27.05 23.12
CA SER A 280 3.68 -28.44 23.26
C SER A 280 4.10 -29.14 24.54
N LEU A 281 4.96 -28.53 25.36
CA LEU A 281 5.66 -29.26 26.43
C LEU A 281 4.72 -29.98 27.41
N ASP A 282 3.47 -29.54 27.57
CA ASP A 282 2.39 -30.32 28.24
C ASP A 282 0.95 -30.02 27.77
N ASP A 283 0.76 -29.20 26.72
CA ASP A 283 -0.57 -28.72 26.31
C ASP A 283 -1.16 -29.47 25.11
N PHE A 284 -1.71 -30.66 25.40
CA PHE A 284 -2.37 -31.51 24.40
C PHE A 284 -3.53 -30.81 23.69
N MET A 285 -4.29 -29.98 24.41
CA MET A 285 -5.45 -29.28 23.83
C MET A 285 -4.99 -28.25 22.81
N THR A 286 -3.92 -27.50 23.09
CA THR A 286 -3.38 -26.53 22.13
C THR A 286 -2.90 -27.18 20.83
N LEU A 287 -2.24 -28.34 20.92
CA LEU A 287 -1.88 -29.11 19.72
C LEU A 287 -3.10 -29.62 18.96
N LEU A 288 -4.13 -30.07 19.66
CA LEU A 288 -5.36 -30.56 19.04
C LEU A 288 -6.12 -29.43 18.31
N VAL A 289 -6.16 -28.24 18.90
CA VAL A 289 -6.75 -27.04 18.29
C VAL A 289 -5.96 -26.63 17.05
N LEU A 290 -4.63 -26.59 17.12
CA LEU A 290 -3.79 -26.26 15.98
C LEU A 290 -3.92 -27.29 14.85
N GLU A 291 -3.95 -28.58 15.18
CA GLU A 291 -4.21 -29.66 14.22
C GLU A 291 -5.59 -29.50 13.56
N ALA A 292 -6.65 -29.30 14.33
CA ALA A 292 -8.01 -29.14 13.81
C ALA A 292 -8.12 -27.96 12.84
N MET A 293 -7.54 -26.83 13.22
CA MET A 293 -7.54 -25.61 12.43
C MET A 293 -6.78 -25.79 11.11
N THR A 294 -5.58 -26.36 11.17
CA THR A 294 -4.71 -26.53 10.00
C THR A 294 -5.24 -27.60 9.05
N GLU A 295 -5.78 -28.70 9.56
CA GLU A 295 -6.45 -29.74 8.76
C GLU A 295 -7.63 -29.18 7.98
N HIS A 296 -8.45 -28.33 8.60
CA HIS A 296 -9.56 -27.65 7.94
C HIS A 296 -9.08 -26.78 6.78
N LEU A 297 -8.08 -25.92 7.02
CA LEU A 297 -7.53 -25.03 5.99
C LEU A 297 -6.82 -25.79 4.84
N MET A 298 -6.24 -26.97 5.12
CA MET A 298 -5.71 -27.87 4.09
C MET A 298 -6.82 -28.49 3.25
N ARG A 299 -7.95 -28.86 3.89
CA ARG A 299 -9.07 -29.53 3.23
C ARG A 299 -9.89 -28.59 2.36
N TYR A 300 -10.14 -27.37 2.84
CA TYR A 300 -10.94 -26.36 2.15
C TYR A 300 -10.03 -25.30 1.54
N LYS A 301 -9.39 -25.63 0.41
CA LYS A 301 -8.42 -24.76 -0.26
C LYS A 301 -9.00 -23.43 -0.76
N THR A 302 -10.32 -23.27 -0.85
CA THR A 302 -10.95 -21.98 -1.15
C THR A 302 -11.04 -21.03 0.06
N GLU A 303 -10.80 -21.54 1.27
CA GLU A 303 -10.92 -20.82 2.53
C GLU A 303 -9.52 -20.38 3.02
N THR A 304 -9.39 -19.08 3.30
CA THR A 304 -8.22 -18.49 3.98
C THR A 304 -8.44 -18.37 5.48
N TYR A 305 -9.69 -18.43 5.93
CA TYR A 305 -10.08 -18.36 7.33
C TYR A 305 -10.82 -19.62 7.79
N ILE A 306 -10.88 -19.79 9.10
CA ILE A 306 -11.85 -20.65 9.78
C ILE A 306 -12.49 -19.84 10.89
N ASP A 307 -13.81 -19.93 11.02
CA ASP A 307 -14.50 -19.27 12.12
C ASP A 307 -14.40 -20.09 13.43
N ARG A 308 -14.40 -19.40 14.57
CA ARG A 308 -14.27 -20.00 15.91
C ARG A 308 -15.34 -21.04 16.21
N GLN A 309 -16.57 -20.89 15.70
CA GLN A 309 -17.63 -21.86 15.95
C GLN A 309 -17.33 -23.18 15.22
N THR A 310 -17.01 -23.10 13.92
CA THR A 310 -16.58 -24.26 13.13
C THR A 310 -15.38 -24.95 13.75
N LEU A 311 -14.37 -24.19 14.21
CA LEU A 311 -13.21 -24.76 14.90
C LEU A 311 -13.62 -25.51 16.18
N ASN A 312 -14.48 -24.92 17.02
CA ASN A 312 -14.98 -25.56 18.24
C ASN A 312 -15.71 -26.88 17.94
N GLU A 313 -16.56 -26.92 16.92
CA GLU A 313 -17.27 -28.12 16.49
C GLU A 313 -16.30 -29.23 16.04
N ILE A 314 -15.28 -28.88 15.25
CA ILE A 314 -14.25 -29.84 14.81
C ILE A 314 -13.45 -30.38 16.01
N VAL A 315 -13.05 -29.51 16.93
CA VAL A 315 -12.30 -29.91 18.14
C VAL A 315 -13.14 -30.79 19.03
N GLN A 316 -14.44 -30.50 19.20
CA GLN A 316 -15.34 -31.36 19.97
C GLN A 316 -15.41 -32.78 19.41
N ILE A 317 -15.59 -32.92 18.09
CA ILE A 317 -15.62 -34.23 17.42
C ILE A 317 -14.31 -34.98 17.65
N LYS A 318 -13.16 -34.32 17.47
CA LYS A 318 -11.85 -34.94 17.72
C LYS A 318 -11.64 -35.34 19.19
N CYS A 319 -12.12 -34.53 20.14
CA CYS A 319 -12.08 -34.88 21.56
C CYS A 319 -12.88 -36.16 21.83
N GLU A 320 -14.08 -36.29 21.26
CA GLU A 320 -14.92 -37.49 21.37
C GLU A 320 -14.22 -38.73 20.79
N GLU A 321 -13.62 -38.61 19.59
CA GLU A 321 -12.87 -39.70 18.94
C GLU A 321 -11.66 -40.16 19.75
N LEU A 322 -10.97 -39.23 20.41
CA LEU A 322 -9.77 -39.49 21.19
C LEU A 322 -10.06 -39.85 22.66
N GLY A 323 -11.33 -39.80 23.09
CA GLY A 323 -11.71 -40.02 24.49
C GLY A 323 -11.20 -38.93 25.44
N VAL A 324 -10.96 -37.72 24.94
CA VAL A 324 -10.50 -36.56 25.71
C VAL A 324 -11.71 -35.73 26.12
N LYS A 325 -11.72 -35.23 27.35
CA LYS A 325 -12.81 -34.36 27.83
C LYS A 325 -12.77 -33.02 27.09
N TYR A 326 -13.86 -32.71 26.40
CA TYR A 326 -14.04 -31.40 25.77
C TYR A 326 -14.53 -30.36 26.79
N LEU A 327 -13.88 -29.19 26.79
CA LEU A 327 -14.30 -27.97 27.47
C LEU A 327 -14.03 -26.79 26.55
N GLU A 328 -15.05 -26.01 26.22
CA GLU A 328 -14.92 -24.84 25.33
C GLU A 328 -13.91 -23.82 25.86
N GLU A 329 -13.84 -23.63 27.18
CA GLU A 329 -12.86 -22.76 27.84
C GLU A 329 -11.40 -23.18 27.57
N ASP A 330 -11.15 -24.47 27.38
CA ASP A 330 -9.79 -24.95 27.10
C ASP A 330 -9.40 -24.66 25.64
N VAL A 331 -10.36 -24.71 24.71
CA VAL A 331 -10.14 -24.29 23.32
C VAL A 331 -9.82 -22.79 23.25
N GLU A 332 -10.54 -21.96 24.02
CA GLU A 332 -10.28 -20.53 24.05
C GLU A 332 -8.90 -20.20 24.63
N LYS A 333 -8.48 -20.88 25.71
CA LYS A 333 -7.12 -20.73 26.26
C LYS A 333 -6.06 -21.15 25.24
N SER A 334 -6.29 -22.25 24.52
CA SER A 334 -5.40 -22.70 23.46
C SER A 334 -5.27 -21.67 22.34
N LEU A 335 -6.38 -21.08 21.89
CA LEU A 335 -6.36 -20.01 20.91
C LEU A 335 -5.60 -18.78 21.40
N GLN A 336 -5.81 -18.37 22.66
CA GLN A 336 -5.06 -17.26 23.26
C GLN A 336 -3.54 -17.53 23.26
N THR A 337 -3.12 -18.76 23.58
CA THR A 337 -1.71 -19.16 23.50
C THR A 337 -1.19 -19.07 22.08
N LEU A 338 -1.91 -19.62 21.09
CA LEU A 338 -1.51 -19.61 19.69
C LEU A 338 -1.44 -18.19 19.09
N ILE A 339 -2.36 -17.31 19.50
CA ILE A 339 -2.39 -15.90 19.10
C ILE A 339 -1.23 -15.14 19.76
N PHE A 340 -0.98 -15.36 21.05
CA PHE A 340 0.13 -14.74 21.76
C PHE A 340 1.49 -15.11 21.16
N GLN A 341 1.61 -16.33 20.63
CA GLN A 341 2.82 -16.83 19.98
C GLN A 341 2.87 -16.51 18.47
N SER A 342 1.92 -15.73 17.94
CA SER A 342 1.85 -15.34 16.52
C SER A 342 1.83 -16.53 15.54
N ILE A 343 1.24 -17.66 15.95
CA ILE A 343 0.97 -18.80 15.06
C ILE A 343 -0.37 -18.61 14.36
N VAL A 344 -1.38 -18.21 15.14
CA VAL A 344 -2.75 -17.95 14.70
C VAL A 344 -3.05 -16.47 14.86
N PHE A 345 -3.81 -15.90 13.93
CA PHE A 345 -4.17 -14.50 13.93
C PHE A 345 -5.68 -14.31 13.85
N GLU A 346 -6.18 -13.25 14.48
CA GLU A 346 -7.57 -12.82 14.36
C GLU A 346 -7.71 -11.86 13.19
N SER A 347 -8.75 -12.03 12.38
CA SER A 347 -9.07 -11.07 11.32
C SER A 347 -9.42 -9.69 11.90
N GLY A 348 -8.93 -8.62 11.26
CA GLY A 348 -9.30 -7.25 11.59
C GLY A 348 -10.76 -6.92 11.28
N TYR A 349 -11.45 -7.75 10.50
CA TYR A 349 -12.88 -7.62 10.20
C TYR A 349 -13.78 -8.26 11.26
N SER A 350 -13.39 -9.45 11.74
CA SER A 350 -14.11 -10.16 12.79
C SER A 350 -13.14 -11.03 13.57
N LYS A 351 -13.11 -10.84 14.89
CA LYS A 351 -12.33 -11.69 15.81
C LYS A 351 -12.79 -13.15 15.83
N SER A 352 -13.96 -13.43 15.27
CA SER A 352 -14.44 -14.80 15.09
C SER A 352 -13.72 -15.53 13.95
N LEU A 353 -13.07 -14.82 13.02
CA LEU A 353 -12.35 -15.41 11.90
C LEU A 353 -10.87 -15.51 12.24
N LEU A 354 -10.34 -16.72 12.13
CA LEU A 354 -8.96 -17.06 12.45
C LEU A 354 -8.21 -17.44 11.17
N TYR A 355 -6.94 -17.05 11.07
CA TYR A 355 -6.08 -17.43 9.96
C TYR A 355 -4.65 -17.75 10.41
N VAL A 356 -3.90 -18.39 9.52
CA VAL A 356 -2.47 -18.67 9.69
C VAL A 356 -1.69 -18.14 8.50
N ILE A 357 -0.48 -17.64 8.76
CA ILE A 357 0.43 -17.14 7.73
C ILE A 357 1.37 -18.23 7.19
N ALA A 358 1.72 -19.19 8.06
CA ALA A 358 2.50 -20.35 7.65
C ALA A 358 1.62 -21.28 6.79
N PRO A 359 2.20 -21.98 5.81
CA PRO A 359 1.52 -23.07 5.12
C PRO A 359 0.88 -24.04 6.15
N PRO A 360 -0.44 -24.27 6.10
CA PRO A 360 -1.13 -25.12 7.06
C PRO A 360 -0.50 -26.51 7.23
N GLU A 361 0.09 -27.06 6.17
CA GLU A 361 0.78 -28.36 6.16
C GLU A 361 1.94 -28.40 7.17
N ILE A 362 2.73 -27.32 7.26
CA ILE A 362 3.90 -27.26 8.16
C ILE A 362 3.43 -27.29 9.61
N LEU A 363 2.40 -26.50 9.93
CA LEU A 363 1.83 -26.43 11.27
C LEU A 363 1.12 -27.74 11.66
N TYR A 364 0.42 -28.36 10.71
CA TYR A 364 -0.26 -29.64 10.90
C TYR A 364 0.75 -30.75 11.25
N ASP A 365 1.82 -30.89 10.45
CA ASP A 365 2.83 -31.92 10.65
C ASP A 365 3.54 -31.75 12.01
N ALA A 366 3.86 -30.50 12.41
CA ALA A 366 4.43 -30.20 13.71
C ALA A 366 3.46 -30.57 14.86
N ALA A 367 2.19 -30.15 14.75
CA ALA A 367 1.18 -30.41 15.78
C ALA A 367 0.90 -31.91 15.97
N VAL A 368 0.71 -32.65 14.87
CA VAL A 368 0.47 -34.09 14.91
C VAL A 368 1.69 -34.85 15.44
N GLY A 369 2.89 -34.45 15.03
CA GLY A 369 4.15 -35.02 15.53
C GLY A 369 4.25 -34.94 17.05
N MET A 370 4.14 -33.73 17.59
CA MET A 370 4.22 -33.47 19.03
C MET A 370 3.11 -34.17 19.82
N ARG A 371 1.87 -34.17 19.30
CA ARG A 371 0.74 -34.80 19.98
C ARG A 371 0.92 -36.32 20.11
N ARG A 372 1.48 -36.96 19.08
CA ARG A 372 1.82 -38.40 19.13
C ARG A 372 2.92 -38.69 20.14
N GLU A 373 3.90 -37.80 20.29
CA GLU A 373 4.93 -37.95 21.32
C GLU A 373 4.36 -37.83 22.74
N LEU A 374 3.51 -36.84 23.00
CA LEU A 374 2.84 -36.69 24.30
C LEU A 374 2.00 -37.92 24.67
N THR A 375 1.30 -38.49 23.69
CA THR A 375 0.49 -39.69 23.89
C THR A 375 1.34 -40.93 24.21
N ARG A 376 2.60 -40.98 23.73
CA ARG A 376 3.55 -42.07 24.05
C ARG A 376 4.24 -41.90 25.41
N ARG A 377 4.29 -40.68 25.94
CA ARG A 377 4.90 -40.37 27.25
C ARG A 377 3.94 -40.62 28.43
N LYS A 378 2.63 -40.61 28.18
CA LYS A 378 1.58 -41.02 29.13
C LYS A 378 1.34 -42.52 29.04
#